data_AF-A0A954BN09-F1
#
_entry.id   AF-A0A954BN09-F1
#
_cell.length_a   1.000
_cell.length_b   1.000
_cell.length_c   1.000
_cell.angle_alpha   90.00
_cell.angle_beta   90.00
_cell.angle_gamma   90.00
#
_symmetry.space_group_name_H-M   'P 1'
#
loop_
_entity.id
_entity.type
_entity.pdbx_description
1 polymer ?
#
loop_
_entity_poly.entity_id
_entity_poly.type
_entity_poly.pdbx_seq_one_letter_code
_entity_poly.pdbx_strand_id
1 'polypeptide(L)'
;MAIKWVRRRAHTRRLPSGACVHVAPSWVPVEARGEDTKGNSFHSACPVCDAPILSLRMPNGGWVHYERGIGLARLKHPCFYLGEDIANARDEATGDLFAGL
;
A
#
# COMPACT_ATOMS: atom_id res chain seq x y z
N MET A 1 20.00 -2.20 -4.65
CA MET A 1 18.57 -2.18 -5.00
C MET A 1 17.80 -1.17 -4.15
N ALA A 2 17.50 0.00 -4.73
CA ALA A 2 16.69 1.03 -4.09
C ALA A 2 15.33 1.13 -4.80
N ILE A 3 14.24 1.04 -4.05
CA ILE A 3 12.91 1.36 -4.57
C ILE A 3 12.80 2.88 -4.70
N LYS A 4 12.35 3.35 -5.87
CA LYS A 4 11.90 4.72 -6.02
C LYS A 4 10.39 4.78 -5.80
N TRP A 5 9.95 5.62 -4.88
CA TRP A 5 8.52 5.86 -4.67
C TRP A 5 7.99 6.90 -5.66
N VAL A 6 6.86 6.58 -6.29
CA VAL A 6 6.14 7.50 -7.17
C VAL A 6 4.70 7.60 -6.69
N ARG A 7 4.16 8.82 -6.68
CA ARG A 7 2.77 9.09 -6.32
C ARG A 7 1.87 8.84 -7.53
N ARG A 8 1.11 7.75 -7.53
CA ARG A 8 0.08 7.47 -8.55
C ARG A 8 -1.11 8.38 -8.30
N ARG A 9 -1.63 9.01 -9.36
CA ARG A 9 -2.86 9.83 -9.31
C ARG A 9 -4.12 8.97 -9.16
N ALA A 10 -5.17 9.59 -8.63
CA ALA A 10 -6.50 9.00 -8.60
C ALA A 10 -6.98 8.70 -10.03
N HIS A 11 -7.69 7.60 -10.22
CA HIS A 11 -8.22 7.21 -11.54
C HIS A 11 -9.39 6.23 -11.39
N THR A 12 -10.21 6.11 -12.44
CA THR A 12 -11.23 5.07 -12.53
C THR A 12 -10.62 3.81 -13.13
N ARG A 13 -10.85 2.66 -12.50
CA ARG A 13 -10.42 1.35 -12.99
C ARG A 13 -11.64 0.50 -13.33
N ARG A 14 -11.64 -0.11 -14.50
CA ARG A 14 -12.61 -1.14 -14.86
C ARG A 14 -12.16 -2.51 -14.34
N LEU A 15 -13.03 -3.19 -13.62
CA LEU A 15 -12.81 -4.54 -13.08
C LEU A 15 -13.16 -5.60 -14.13
N PRO A 16 -12.66 -6.85 -13.96
CA PRO A 16 -13.05 -7.97 -14.83
C PRO A 16 -14.56 -8.22 -14.90
N SER A 17 -15.31 -7.87 -13.84
CA SER A 17 -16.78 -7.94 -13.82
C SER A 17 -17.47 -6.90 -14.72
N GLY A 18 -16.73 -5.96 -15.31
CA GLY A 18 -17.25 -4.85 -16.09
C GLY A 18 -17.57 -3.61 -15.26
N ALA A 19 -17.64 -3.72 -13.92
CA ALA A 19 -17.85 -2.59 -13.01
C ALA A 19 -16.69 -1.59 -13.06
N CYS A 20 -17.00 -0.31 -12.84
CA CYS A 20 -16.00 0.74 -12.70
C CYS A 20 -15.88 1.14 -11.24
N VAL A 21 -14.65 1.17 -10.72
CA VAL A 21 -14.35 1.62 -9.35
C VAL A 21 -13.44 2.83 -9.39
N HIS A 22 -13.65 3.76 -8.47
CA HIS A 22 -12.71 4.86 -8.25
C HIS A 22 -11.52 4.33 -7.43
N VAL A 23 -10.31 4.63 -7.88
CA VAL A 23 -9.07 4.26 -7.21
C VAL A 23 -8.40 5.54 -6.72
N ALA A 24 -8.29 5.68 -5.40
CA ALA A 24 -7.62 6.78 -4.72
C ALA A 24 -6.14 6.93 -5.14
N PRO A 25 -5.54 8.12 -4.97
CA PRO A 25 -4.10 8.29 -5.16
C PRO A 25 -3.34 7.44 -4.13
N SER A 26 -2.15 6.97 -4.49
CA SER A 26 -1.35 6.13 -3.60
C SER A 26 0.12 6.14 -3.99
N TRP A 27 1.01 5.89 -3.03
CA TRP A 27 2.43 5.69 -3.27
C TRP A 27 2.67 4.29 -3.84
N VAL A 28 3.36 4.21 -4.98
CA VAL A 28 3.72 2.95 -5.63
C VAL A 28 5.23 2.83 -5.80
N PRO A 29 5.80 1.64 -5.59
CA PRO A 29 7.22 1.40 -5.83
C PRO A 29 7.50 1.25 -7.32
N VAL A 30 8.55 1.90 -7.80
CA VAL A 30 9.10 1.76 -9.16
C VAL A 30 10.52 1.22 -9.04
N GLU A 31 10.77 0.11 -9.72
CA GLU A 31 12.11 -0.48 -9.86
C GLU A 31 12.96 0.41 -10.76
N ALA A 32 14.21 0.68 -10.37
CA ALA A 32 15.17 1.30 -11.26
C ALA A 32 15.49 0.32 -12.41
N ARG A 33 15.26 0.72 -13.67
CA ARG A 33 15.55 -0.13 -14.83
C ARG A 33 17.04 -0.48 -14.87
N GLY A 34 17.37 -1.77 -14.97
CA GLY A 34 18.72 -2.25 -15.33
C GLY A 34 19.49 -3.05 -14.27
N GLU A 35 18.93 -3.32 -13.09
CA GLU A 35 19.57 -4.22 -12.11
C GLU A 35 18.98 -5.63 -12.19
N ASP A 36 19.83 -6.64 -12.45
CA ASP A 36 19.48 -8.06 -12.36
C ASP A 36 18.89 -8.37 -10.97
N THR A 37 17.58 -8.64 -10.93
CA THR A 37 16.80 -8.84 -9.70
C THR A 37 17.03 -10.22 -9.09
N LYS A 38 18.16 -10.42 -8.39
CA LYS A 38 18.40 -11.63 -7.57
C LYS A 38 17.81 -11.56 -6.16
N GLY A 39 17.09 -10.50 -5.79
CA GLY A 39 16.50 -10.33 -4.46
C GLY A 39 14.99 -10.10 -4.51
N ASN A 40 14.25 -10.75 -3.61
CA ASN A 40 12.80 -10.52 -3.40
C ASN A 40 12.51 -9.47 -2.33
N SER A 41 13.54 -8.95 -1.65
CA SER A 41 13.44 -7.99 -0.55
C SER A 41 14.20 -6.71 -0.84
N PHE A 42 13.57 -5.57 -0.56
CA PHE A 42 14.09 -4.25 -0.89
C PHE A 42 13.91 -3.31 0.30
N HIS A 43 14.86 -2.39 0.49
CA HIS A 43 14.83 -1.41 1.57
C HIS A 43 14.61 0.00 1.02
N SER A 44 13.80 0.79 1.73
CA SER A 44 13.54 2.20 1.38
C SER A 44 13.05 2.97 2.62
N ALA A 45 13.02 4.29 2.55
CA ALA A 45 12.28 5.12 3.51
C ALA A 45 10.83 5.29 3.03
N CYS A 46 9.89 5.36 3.98
CA CYS A 46 8.49 5.68 3.68
C CYS A 46 8.40 7.12 3.14
N PRO A 47 7.78 7.36 1.97
CA PRO A 47 7.68 8.71 1.39
C PRO A 47 6.68 9.63 2.12
N VAL A 48 6.05 9.14 3.19
CA VAL A 48 5.07 9.89 4.00
C VAL A 48 5.64 10.27 5.37
N CYS A 49 6.30 9.33 6.04
CA CYS A 49 6.75 9.50 7.43
C CYS A 49 8.23 9.14 7.67
N ASP A 50 8.98 8.86 6.60
CA ASP A 50 10.41 8.50 6.62
C ASP A 50 10.77 7.21 7.38
N ALA A 51 9.80 6.48 7.94
CA ALA A 51 10.02 5.20 8.60
C ALA A 51 10.75 4.21 7.66
N PRO A 52 11.67 3.37 8.19
CA PRO A 52 12.38 2.41 7.38
C PRO A 52 11.43 1.27 6.95
N ILE A 53 11.37 0.99 5.65
CA ILE A 53 10.46 0.02 5.03
C ILE A 53 11.22 -1.17 4.46
N LEU A 54 10.69 -2.36 4.73
CA LEU A 54 11.00 -3.61 4.05
C LEU A 54 9.90 -3.90 3.02
N SER A 55 10.24 -3.87 1.74
CA SER A 55 9.34 -4.18 0.64
C SER A 55 9.64 -5.57 0.08
N LEU A 56 8.62 -6.42 -0.04
CA LEU A 56 8.75 -7.75 -0.63
C LEU A 56 7.90 -7.89 -1.90
N ARG A 57 8.46 -8.56 -2.91
CA ARG A 57 7.74 -8.93 -4.13
C ARG A 57 6.84 -10.13 -3.86
N MET A 58 5.58 -10.06 -4.30
CA MET A 58 4.63 -11.17 -4.11
C MET A 58 4.65 -12.14 -5.31
N PRO A 59 4.43 -13.46 -5.10
CA PRO A 59 4.49 -14.46 -6.18
C PRO A 59 3.56 -14.19 -7.37
N ASN A 60 2.38 -13.63 -7.12
CA ASN A 60 1.39 -13.32 -8.15
C ASN A 60 1.48 -11.86 -8.64
N GLY A 61 2.63 -11.22 -8.46
CA GLY A 61 2.84 -9.81 -8.73
C GLY A 61 2.34 -8.89 -7.61
N GLY A 62 2.74 -7.63 -7.69
CA GLY A 62 2.50 -6.65 -6.64
C GLY A 62 3.54 -6.69 -5.52
N TRP A 63 3.25 -5.95 -4.45
CA TRP A 63 4.20 -5.67 -3.37
C TRP A 63 3.51 -5.72 -2.01
N VAL A 64 4.29 -6.07 -0.99
CA VAL A 64 3.93 -5.88 0.41
C VAL A 64 5.00 -5.04 1.11
N HIS A 65 4.58 -4.13 1.99
CA HIS A 65 5.43 -3.15 2.64
C HIS A 65 5.28 -3.27 4.16
N TYR A 66 6.37 -3.67 4.81
CA TYR A 66 6.46 -3.80 6.25
C TYR A 66 7.36 -2.72 6.84
N GLU A 67 7.14 -2.39 8.11
CA GLU A 67 8.07 -1.54 8.82
C GLU A 67 9.31 -2.34 9.27
N ARG A 68 10.51 -1.78 9.12
CA ARG A 68 11.78 -2.45 9.42
C ARG A 68 12.27 -2.22 10.85
N GLY A 69 11.42 -1.67 11.73
CA GLY A 69 11.74 -1.57 13.16
C GLY A 69 11.95 -2.95 13.80
N ILE A 70 12.65 -2.99 14.93
CA ILE A 70 12.90 -4.23 15.68
C ILE A 70 11.56 -4.87 16.04
N GLY A 71 11.32 -6.10 15.57
CA GLY A 71 10.05 -6.81 15.77
C GLY A 71 8.89 -6.38 14.87
N LEU A 72 9.05 -5.34 14.04
CA LEU A 72 7.99 -4.78 13.20
C LEU A 72 8.00 -5.30 11.75
N ALA A 73 8.98 -6.12 11.37
CA ALA A 73 9.14 -6.64 10.00
C ALA A 73 8.00 -7.55 9.50
N ARG A 74 6.99 -7.80 10.33
CA ARG A 74 5.75 -8.54 10.00
C ARG A 74 4.51 -7.64 10.05
N LEU A 75 4.65 -6.40 10.52
CA LEU A 75 3.58 -5.43 10.60
C LEU A 75 3.54 -4.60 9.32
N LYS A 76 2.39 -4.61 8.65
CA LYS A 76 2.14 -3.79 7.46
C LYS A 76 2.25 -2.32 7.84
N HIS A 77 3.03 -1.56 7.08
CA HIS A 77 3.23 -0.15 7.38
C HIS A 77 2.00 0.68 6.95
N PRO A 78 1.32 1.39 7.88
CA PRO A 78 -0.02 1.93 7.67
C PRO A 78 -0.12 2.95 6.53
N CYS A 79 0.93 3.72 6.24
CA CYS A 79 0.92 4.75 5.18
C CYS A 79 0.65 4.20 3.77
N PHE A 80 0.76 2.90 3.53
CA PHE A 80 0.49 2.27 2.23
C PHE A 80 -0.87 1.56 2.14
N TYR A 81 -1.57 1.39 3.27
CA TYR A 81 -2.80 0.59 3.35
C TYR A 81 -4.02 1.41 3.77
N LEU A 82 -3.82 2.56 4.39
CA LEU A 82 -4.88 3.54 4.61
C LEU A 82 -5.01 4.41 3.37
N GLY A 83 -6.15 4.29 2.68
CA GLY A 83 -6.50 5.20 1.59
C GLY A 83 -6.73 6.61 2.12
N GLU A 84 -6.39 7.63 1.33
CA GLU A 84 -6.62 9.03 1.71
C GLU A 84 -8.10 9.40 1.71
N ASP A 85 -8.92 8.54 1.11
CA ASP A 85 -10.37 8.53 1.14
C ASP A 85 -10.95 7.87 2.40
N ILE A 86 -10.12 7.27 3.26
CA ILE A 86 -10.54 6.69 4.53
C ILE A 86 -10.36 7.72 5.64
N ALA A 87 -11.47 8.30 6.09
CA ALA A 87 -11.49 9.11 7.30
C ALA A 87 -11.38 8.20 8.54
N ASN A 88 -10.73 8.70 9.60
CA ASN A 88 -10.81 8.08 10.93
C ASN A 88 -12.12 8.46 11.62
N ALA A 89 -13.23 8.25 10.90
CA ALA A 89 -14.59 8.56 11.33
C ALA A 89 -15.47 7.35 11.00
N ARG A 90 -16.49 7.14 11.82
CA ARG A 90 -17.49 6.10 11.58
C ARG A 90 -18.27 6.47 10.31
N ASP A 91 -18.41 5.51 9.40
CA ASP A 91 -19.28 5.67 8.24
C ASP A 91 -20.74 5.81 8.70
N GLU A 92 -21.42 6.84 8.22
CA GLU A 92 -22.82 7.12 8.58
C GLU A 92 -23.79 6.14 7.91
N ALA A 93 -23.43 5.57 6.76
CA ALA A 93 -24.27 4.61 6.03
C ALA A 93 -24.22 3.20 6.63
N THR A 94 -23.12 2.84 7.28
CA THR A 94 -22.97 1.56 7.98
C THR A 94 -23.70 1.61 9.32
N GLY A 95 -24.91 1.04 9.32
CA GLY A 95 -25.71 0.85 10.52
C GLY A 95 -24.95 0.10 11.62
N ASP A 96 -25.29 0.37 12.88
CA ASP A 96 -24.70 -0.34 14.01
C ASP A 96 -25.13 -1.82 13.99
N LEU A 97 -24.17 -2.72 13.80
CA LEU A 97 -24.43 -4.17 13.80
C LEU A 97 -24.83 -4.70 15.19
N PHE A 98 -24.66 -3.91 16.25
CA PHE A 98 -24.88 -4.32 17.64
C PHE A 98 -25.83 -3.41 18.42
N ALA A 99 -26.50 -2.42 17.80
CA ALA A 99 -27.38 -1.48 18.52
C ALA A 99 -28.64 -2.11 19.18
N GLY A 100 -28.78 -3.44 19.16
CA GLY A 100 -29.90 -4.16 19.77
C GLY A 100 -29.51 -5.41 20.58
N LEU A 101 -28.24 -5.55 20.99
CA LEU A 101 -27.76 -6.63 21.86
C LEU A 101 -27.52 -6.12 23.29
#